data_AF-A0A0R1TKI8-F1
#
_entry.id   AF-A0A0R1TKI8-F1
#
_cell.length_a   1.000
_cell.length_b   1.000
_cell.length_c   1.000
_cell.angle_alpha   90.00
_cell.angle_beta   90.00
_cell.angle_gamma   90.00
#
_symmetry.space_group_name_H-M   'P 1'
#
loop_
_entity.id
_entity.type
_entity.pdbx_description
1 polymer ?
#
loop_
_entity_poly.entity_id
_entity_poly.type
_entity_poly.pdbx_seq_one_letter_code
_entity_poly.pdbx_strand_id
1 'polypeptide(L)'
;MPFYIDMTGVLNAFKTEVTFYQEKSGYDDFGRWQTEEETKKTVYEPFVPNNRQGLYSIVTALRETGKTSQYNAVWISAETVEPNTRVEHKGKFYRVSDVKDLTDYSNVTIYYLESEEKTDGNV
;
A
#
# COMPACT_ATOMS: atom_id res chain seq x y z
N MET A 1 15.45 -22.90 -11.94
CA MET A 1 15.91 -21.54 -11.65
C MET A 1 14.68 -20.66 -11.58
N PRO A 2 14.38 -20.00 -10.44
CA PRO A 2 13.26 -19.07 -10.38
C PRO A 2 13.57 -17.91 -11.33
N PHE A 3 12.61 -17.59 -12.19
CA PHE A 3 12.67 -16.46 -13.11
C PHE A 3 12.48 -15.19 -12.29
N TYR A 4 13.52 -14.37 -12.17
CA TYR A 4 13.46 -13.08 -11.46
C TYR A 4 12.93 -12.01 -12.40
N ILE A 5 11.89 -11.31 -11.98
CA ILE A 5 11.23 -10.26 -12.76
C ILE A 5 11.69 -8.90 -12.24
N ASP A 6 12.46 -8.17 -13.07
CA ASP A 6 12.78 -6.78 -12.77
C ASP A 6 11.62 -5.86 -13.19
N MET A 7 10.91 -5.31 -12.20
CA MET A 7 9.77 -4.42 -12.40
C MET A 7 10.17 -2.94 -12.48
N THR A 8 11.47 -2.61 -12.47
CA THR A 8 11.96 -1.21 -12.52
C THR A 8 11.43 -0.45 -13.73
N GLY A 9 11.30 -1.11 -14.88
CA GLY A 9 10.70 -0.51 -16.08
C GLY A 9 9.22 -0.15 -15.90
N VAL A 10 8.46 -1.00 -15.22
CA VAL A 10 7.03 -0.79 -14.92
C VAL A 10 6.86 0.31 -13.89
N LEU A 11 7.69 0.30 -12.83
CA LEU A 11 7.70 1.36 -11.81
C LEU A 11 7.92 2.74 -12.46
N ASN A 12 8.89 2.84 -13.36
CA ASN A 12 9.22 4.10 -14.04
C ASN A 12 8.14 4.58 -15.01
N ALA A 13 7.47 3.66 -15.72
CA ALA A 13 6.46 4.01 -16.72
C ALA A 13 5.13 4.47 -16.11
N PHE A 14 4.74 3.89 -14.96
CA PHE A 14 3.45 4.16 -14.31
C PHE A 14 3.58 4.93 -13.00
N LYS A 15 4.75 5.53 -12.75
CA LYS A 15 5.01 6.29 -11.53
C LYS A 15 3.99 7.42 -11.35
N THR A 16 3.43 7.47 -10.16
CA THR A 16 2.62 8.59 -9.72
C THR A 16 3.03 8.97 -8.30
N GLU A 17 2.79 10.22 -7.93
CA GLU A 17 3.05 10.68 -6.58
C GLU A 17 2.19 9.90 -5.58
N VAL A 18 2.85 9.28 -4.62
CA VAL A 18 2.27 8.59 -3.48
C VAL A 18 3.03 9.06 -2.25
N THR A 19 2.31 9.52 -1.24
CA THR A 19 2.91 9.87 0.04
C THR A 19 2.45 8.84 1.05
N PHE A 20 3.36 8.30 1.83
CA PHE A 20 3.00 7.45 2.95
C PHE A 20 3.57 7.99 4.25
N TYR A 21 2.92 7.57 5.32
CA TYR A 21 3.12 8.05 6.66
C TYR A 21 3.43 6.84 7.54
N GLN A 22 4.70 6.65 7.82
CA GLN A 22 5.15 5.56 8.70
C GLN A 22 5.17 6.04 10.14
N GLU A 23 4.41 5.36 10.99
CA GLU A 23 4.58 5.48 12.43
C GLU A 23 5.84 4.70 12.82
N LYS A 24 6.87 5.40 13.30
CA LYS A 24 7.98 4.73 13.98
C LYS A 24 7.62 4.59 15.45
N SER A 25 7.09 3.44 15.80
CA SER A 25 6.85 3.08 17.20
C SER A 25 8.08 2.37 17.74
N GLY A 26 8.69 2.91 18.78
CA GLY A 26 9.91 2.35 19.36
C GLY A 26 9.96 2.53 20.87
N TYR A 27 10.73 1.64 21.51
CA TYR A 27 11.18 1.87 22.88
C TYR A 27 12.41 2.77 22.84
N ASP A 28 12.40 3.85 23.64
CA ASP A 28 13.62 4.61 23.87
C ASP A 28 14.66 3.79 24.67
N ASP A 29 15.90 4.28 24.76
CA ASP A 29 16.99 3.65 25.54
C ASP A 29 16.63 3.48 27.04
N PHE A 30 15.49 4.02 27.49
CA PHE A 30 14.97 3.94 28.85
C PHE A 30 13.71 3.05 28.96
N GLY A 31 13.34 2.32 27.91
CA GLY A 31 12.22 1.37 27.92
C GLY A 31 10.84 2.01 27.97
N ARG A 32 10.70 3.29 27.61
CA ARG A 32 9.40 3.96 27.47
C ARG A 32 8.92 3.85 26.04
N TRP A 33 7.63 3.56 25.89
CA TRP A 33 6.97 3.60 24.59
C TRP A 33 6.85 5.06 24.14
N GLN A 34 7.56 5.42 23.07
CA GLN A 34 7.45 6.73 22.44
C GLN A 34 6.67 6.55 21.13
N THR A 35 5.52 7.22 21.02
CA THR A 35 4.87 7.45 19.73
C THR A 35 5.38 8.79 19.24
N GLU A 36 6.54 8.83 18.59
CA GLU A 36 7.07 10.08 18.06
C GLU A 36 7.49 9.95 16.60
N GLU A 37 6.95 10.91 15.84
CA GLU A 37 7.22 11.23 14.43
C GLU A 37 6.63 10.26 13.39
N GLU A 38 5.45 10.65 12.89
CA GLU A 38 4.92 10.19 11.61
C GLU A 38 5.90 10.62 10.50
N THR A 39 6.74 9.70 10.05
CA THR A 39 7.72 9.99 9.01
C THR A 39 6.99 10.03 7.68
N LYS A 40 6.82 11.25 7.14
CA LYS A 40 6.25 11.48 5.81
C LYS A 40 7.31 11.20 4.74
N LYS A 41 7.05 10.25 3.85
CA LYS A 41 7.88 9.97 2.68
C LYS A 41 7.04 10.01 1.41
N THR A 42 7.49 10.79 0.44
CA THR A 42 6.86 10.90 -0.88
C THR A 42 7.68 10.12 -1.90
N VAL A 43 7.03 9.20 -2.61
CA VAL A 43 7.62 8.34 -3.64
C VAL A 43 6.83 8.47 -4.95
N TYR A 44 7.48 8.09 -6.04
CA TYR A 44 6.89 8.11 -7.38
C TYR A 44 6.76 6.68 -7.87
N GLU A 45 5.64 6.05 -7.56
CA GLU A 45 5.43 4.62 -7.77
C GLU A 45 4.03 4.33 -8.33
N PRO A 46 3.81 3.16 -8.97
CA PRO A 46 2.51 2.81 -9.52
C PRO A 46 1.43 2.68 -8.45
N PHE A 47 0.40 3.51 -8.59
CA PHE A 47 -0.80 3.48 -7.75
C PHE A 47 -2.03 3.24 -8.63
N VAL A 48 -2.76 2.17 -8.35
CA VAL A 48 -3.94 1.75 -9.11
C VAL A 48 -5.17 1.90 -8.23
N PRO A 49 -5.92 3.01 -8.36
CA PRO A 49 -7.15 3.20 -7.61
C PRO A 49 -8.26 2.33 -8.23
N ASN A 50 -9.02 1.61 -7.40
CA ASN A 50 -10.08 0.70 -7.83
C ASN A 50 -11.36 1.48 -8.17
N ASN A 51 -11.28 2.40 -9.14
CA ASN A 51 -12.36 3.32 -9.51
C ASN A 51 -13.41 2.67 -10.43
N ARG A 52 -13.27 1.38 -10.73
CA ARG A 52 -14.15 0.63 -11.62
C ARG A 52 -14.19 -0.81 -11.17
N GLN A 53 -15.15 -1.14 -10.29
CA GLN A 53 -15.42 -2.47 -9.74
C GLN A 53 -15.61 -3.60 -10.79
N GLY A 54 -15.48 -3.33 -12.10
CA GLY A 54 -15.70 -4.29 -13.17
C GLY A 54 -14.67 -4.30 -14.31
N LEU A 55 -13.51 -3.63 -14.21
CA LEU A 55 -12.60 -3.49 -15.37
C LEU A 55 -11.17 -4.03 -15.23
N TYR A 56 -10.75 -4.53 -14.06
CA TYR A 56 -9.39 -5.06 -13.89
C TYR A 56 -9.40 -6.52 -13.42
N SER A 57 -8.97 -7.41 -14.33
CA SER A 57 -8.85 -8.86 -14.12
C SER A 57 -7.96 -9.24 -12.93
N ILE A 58 -7.07 -8.34 -12.49
CA ILE A 58 -6.25 -8.51 -11.29
C ILE A 58 -7.12 -8.64 -10.03
N VAL A 59 -8.22 -7.88 -9.91
CA VAL A 59 -9.13 -7.98 -8.75
C VAL A 59 -9.89 -9.32 -8.78
N THR A 60 -10.23 -9.82 -9.96
CA THR A 60 -10.87 -11.13 -10.13
C THR A 60 -9.94 -12.28 -9.77
N ALA A 61 -8.66 -12.19 -10.15
CA ALA A 61 -7.65 -13.17 -9.75
C ALA A 61 -7.40 -13.19 -8.23
N LEU A 62 -7.64 -12.07 -7.54
CA LEU A 62 -7.49 -11.95 -6.08
C LEU A 62 -8.73 -12.41 -5.30
N ARG A 63 -9.89 -12.54 -5.95
CA ARG A 63 -11.12 -13.08 -5.34
C ARG A 63 -11.02 -14.57 -5.01
N GLU A 64 -10.16 -15.32 -5.69
CA GLU A 64 -10.02 -16.77 -5.47
C GLU A 64 -9.36 -17.14 -4.14
N THR A 65 -8.64 -16.20 -3.49
CA THR A 65 -7.94 -16.42 -2.21
C THR A 65 -8.80 -16.19 -0.94
N GLY A 66 -10.12 -16.05 -1.06
CA GLY A 66 -11.05 -16.21 0.06
C GLY A 66 -11.20 -15.03 1.04
N LYS A 67 -10.48 -13.92 0.86
CA LYS A 67 -10.77 -12.66 1.58
C LYS A 67 -11.56 -11.73 0.67
N THR A 68 -12.86 -11.61 0.93
CA THR A 68 -13.77 -10.62 0.32
C THR A 68 -13.53 -9.22 0.91
N SER A 69 -12.27 -8.80 1.14
CA SER A 69 -12.01 -7.39 1.46
C SER A 69 -12.08 -6.62 0.14
N GLN A 70 -13.05 -5.73 0.03
CA GLN A 70 -13.21 -4.86 -1.13
C GLN A 70 -12.10 -3.80 -1.08
N TYR A 71 -10.89 -4.15 -1.50
CA TYR A 71 -9.78 -3.20 -1.54
C TYR A 71 -10.10 -2.05 -2.51
N ASN A 72 -9.89 -0.82 -2.05
CA ASN A 72 -10.19 0.41 -2.79
C ASN A 72 -9.04 0.85 -3.70
N ALA A 73 -7.81 0.39 -3.45
CA ALA A 73 -6.67 0.65 -4.30
C ALA A 73 -5.58 -0.43 -4.13
N VAL A 74 -4.67 -0.48 -5.09
CA VAL A 74 -3.45 -1.28 -5.04
C VAL A 74 -2.26 -0.36 -5.28
N TRP A 75 -1.27 -0.44 -4.41
CA TRP A 75 0.00 0.26 -4.55
C TRP A 75 1.12 -0.76 -4.73
N ILE A 76 1.88 -0.64 -5.81
CA ILE A 76 3.03 -1.48 -6.09
C ILE A 76 4.26 -0.67 -5.73
N SER A 77 5.02 -1.12 -4.74
CA SER A 77 6.13 -0.36 -4.17
C SER A 77 7.38 -1.21 -4.09
N ALA A 78 8.54 -0.58 -4.26
CA ALA A 78 9.82 -1.17 -3.88
C ALA A 78 10.14 -0.96 -2.39
N GLU A 79 9.39 -0.10 -1.71
CA GLU A 79 9.53 0.19 -0.29
C GLU A 79 8.86 -0.89 0.56
N THR A 80 9.41 -1.12 1.75
CA THR A 80 8.77 -1.97 2.76
C THR A 80 8.03 -1.09 3.76
N VAL A 81 6.70 -1.18 3.77
CA VAL A 81 5.84 -0.52 4.76
C VAL A 81 5.06 -1.52 5.59
N GLU A 82 4.75 -1.14 6.83
CA GLU A 82 3.99 -1.98 7.77
C GLU A 82 2.48 -1.94 7.47
N PRO A 83 1.73 -3.00 7.81
CA PRO A 83 0.27 -2.93 7.84
C PRO A 83 -0.23 -1.76 8.70
N ASN A 84 -1.39 -1.20 8.37
CA ASN A 84 -1.96 0.03 8.94
C ASN A 84 -1.23 1.34 8.61
N THR A 85 -0.15 1.31 7.82
CA THR A 85 0.48 2.54 7.28
C THR A 85 -0.54 3.35 6.51
N ARG A 86 -0.57 4.66 6.75
CA ARG A 86 -1.44 5.60 6.05
C ARG A 86 -0.78 6.06 4.76
N VAL A 87 -1.54 6.06 3.67
CA VAL A 87 -1.07 6.37 2.32
C VAL A 87 -1.99 7.42 1.70
N GLU A 88 -1.42 8.53 1.26
CA GLU A 88 -2.10 9.58 0.52
C GLU A 88 -1.78 9.50 -0.97
N HIS A 89 -2.83 9.52 -1.79
CA HIS A 89 -2.72 9.64 -3.23
C HIS A 89 -3.78 10.62 -3.76
N LYS A 90 -3.34 11.68 -4.46
CA LYS A 90 -4.22 12.72 -5.05
C LYS A 90 -5.23 13.30 -4.04
N GLY A 91 -4.79 13.57 -2.81
CA GLY A 91 -5.63 14.13 -1.74
C GLY A 91 -6.62 13.16 -1.10
N LYS A 92 -6.55 11.86 -1.42
CA LYS A 92 -7.32 10.80 -0.75
C LYS A 92 -6.42 9.99 0.15
N PHE A 93 -6.89 9.69 1.35
CA PHE A 93 -6.20 8.86 2.32
C PHE A 93 -6.69 7.41 2.24
N TYR A 94 -5.74 6.50 2.34
CA TYR A 94 -5.91 5.07 2.33
C TYR A 94 -5.09 4.47 3.46
N ARG A 95 -5.44 3.26 3.87
CA ARG A 95 -4.72 2.47 4.86
C ARG A 95 -4.31 1.12 4.27
N VAL A 96 -3.09 0.70 4.55
CA VAL A 96 -2.61 -0.64 4.18
C VAL A 96 -3.36 -1.69 4.99
N SER A 97 -4.18 -2.50 4.33
CA SER A 97 -4.95 -3.55 4.99
C SER A 97 -4.36 -4.95 4.77
N ASP A 98 -3.68 -5.17 3.66
CA ASP A 98 -3.01 -6.43 3.38
C ASP A 98 -1.74 -6.22 2.54
N VAL A 99 -0.81 -7.17 2.61
CA VAL A 99 0.50 -7.10 1.96
C VAL A 99 0.77 -8.42 1.25
N LYS A 100 1.16 -8.33 -0.02
CA LYS A 100 1.68 -9.47 -0.78
C LYS A 100 3.12 -9.21 -1.16
N ASP A 101 4.00 -9.89 -0.44
CA ASP A 101 5.42 -9.91 -0.70
C ASP A 101 5.70 -10.71 -1.98
N LEU A 102 6.37 -10.08 -2.95
CA LEU A 102 6.85 -10.73 -4.17
C LEU A 102 8.38 -10.72 -4.25
N THR A 103 9.09 -10.36 -3.17
CA THR A 103 10.55 -10.18 -3.15
C THR A 103 11.31 -11.46 -3.50
N ASP A 104 10.71 -12.62 -3.28
CA ASP A 104 11.23 -13.93 -3.69
C ASP A 104 11.45 -14.08 -5.21
N TYR A 105 10.75 -13.28 -6.03
CA TYR A 105 10.80 -13.38 -7.50
C TYR A 105 10.70 -12.03 -8.23
N SER A 106 10.65 -10.91 -7.52
CA SER A 106 10.58 -9.55 -8.07
C SER A 106 11.22 -8.54 -7.11
N ASN A 107 11.42 -7.29 -7.54
CA ASN A 107 11.89 -6.18 -6.68
C ASN A 107 10.77 -5.33 -6.07
N VAL A 108 9.54 -5.85 -5.95
CA VAL A 108 8.38 -5.07 -5.48
C VAL A 108 7.50 -5.86 -4.52
N THR A 109 6.80 -5.13 -3.66
CA THR A 109 5.73 -5.60 -2.79
C THR A 109 4.42 -4.98 -3.25
N ILE A 110 3.33 -5.76 -3.19
CA ILE A 110 1.99 -5.28 -3.49
C ILE A 110 1.26 -4.96 -2.19
N TYR A 111 0.89 -3.71 -2.02
CA TYR A 111 0.11 -3.19 -0.90
C TYR A 111 -1.36 -3.04 -1.31
N TYR A 112 -2.23 -3.70 -0.55
CA TYR A 112 -3.67 -3.55 -0.69
C TYR A 112 -4.18 -2.47 0.24
N LEU A 113 -4.94 -1.54 -0.32
CA LEU A 113 -5.32 -0.30 0.33
C LEU A 113 -6.83 -0.19 0.48
N GLU A 114 -7.28 0.17 1.67
CA GLU A 114 -8.67 0.50 1.99
C GLU A 114 -8.80 2.01 2.18
N SER A 115 -9.85 2.62 1.65
CA SER A 115 -10.06 4.07 1.79
C SER A 115 -10.41 4.40 3.23
N GLU A 116 -9.75 5.42 3.79
CA GLU A 116 -10.22 6.07 5.02
C GLU A 116 -11.41 6.97 4.66
N GLU A 117 -12.56 6.37 4.32
CA GLU A 117 -13.80 7.15 4.34
C GLU A 117 -14.10 7.47 5.81
N LYS A 118 -14.14 8.77 6.14
CA LYS A 118 -14.75 9.22 7.39
C LYS A 118 -16.17 8.67 7.39
N THR A 119 -16.44 7.66 8.20
CA THR A 119 -17.78 7.39 8.70
C THR A 119 -18.18 8.60 9.53
N ASP A 120 -18.64 9.68 8.89
CA ASP A 120 -19.37 10.74 9.56
C ASP A 120 -20.79 10.21 9.81
N GLY A 121 -20.85 9.27 10.75
CA GLY A 121 -22.09 8.75 11.29
C GLY A 121 -22.63 9.75 12.31
N ASN A 122 -23.36 10.74 11.83
CA ASN A 122 -24.29 11.49 12.67
C ASN A 122 -25.59 11.70 11.91
N VAL A 123 -26.54 10.80 12.16
CA VAL A 123 -27.98 10.96 11.86
C VAL A 123 -28.68 11.24 13.18
#